data_AF-E0IA86-F1
#
_entry.id   AF-E0IA86-F1
#
_cell.length_a   1.000
_cell.length_b   1.000
_cell.length_c   1.000
_cell.angle_alpha   90.00
_cell.angle_beta   90.00
_cell.angle_gamma   90.00
#
_symmetry.space_group_name_H-M   'P 1'
#
loop_
_entity.id
_entity.type
_entity.pdbx_description
1 polymer ?
#
loop_
_entity_poly.entity_id
_entity_poly.type
_entity_poly.pdbx_seq_one_letter_code
_entity_poly.pdbx_strand_id
1 'polypeptide(L)'
;MFRNFILCNFIPMTPNYLIYVKGLYDNAYNGSRKFPDICLDRDGLLSLDGFQTRFEELWHSYCSEHPTYERDYQFESHYNQLFTPDELGQACQEASWRLFLSWWWQGQIGGKAMLERVSDLYIEEIWRGLDKQLSSLPKVRDSVRYEIIMIYDRPFSHLPMNFGTFHFQTLDALMPVFKKDEIVATILTNIRSSEP
;
A
#
# COMPACT_ATOMS: atom_id res chain seq x y z
N MET A 1 1.00 -30.32 11.13
CA MET A 1 2.26 -29.67 10.73
C MET A 1 2.30 -29.48 9.22
N PHE A 2 1.50 -28.52 8.74
CA PHE A 2 1.95 -27.61 7.67
C PHE A 2 3.36 -27.18 8.06
N ARG A 3 4.35 -27.41 7.21
CA ARG A 3 5.73 -27.15 7.63
C ARG A 3 6.20 -25.74 7.36
N ASN A 4 5.68 -25.00 6.38
CA ASN A 4 6.31 -23.74 6.03
C ASN A 4 5.27 -22.78 5.44
N PHE A 5 4.84 -21.77 6.19
CA PHE A 5 4.44 -20.52 5.58
C PHE A 5 5.43 -19.45 6.04
N ILE A 6 5.79 -18.55 5.13
CA ILE A 6 6.64 -17.41 5.46
C ILE A 6 5.71 -16.21 5.54
N LEU A 7 5.73 -15.48 6.66
CA LEU A 7 5.03 -14.21 6.77
C LEU A 7 6.08 -13.11 6.78
N CYS A 8 6.00 -12.20 5.81
CA CYS A 8 6.90 -11.05 5.73
C CYS A 8 6.11 -9.76 5.76
N ASN A 9 6.65 -8.75 6.44
CA ASN A 9 6.23 -7.37 6.27
C ASN A 9 6.96 -6.78 5.08
N PHE A 10 6.22 -6.15 4.19
CA PHE A 10 6.75 -5.39 3.09
C PHE A 10 6.17 -3.98 3.13
N ILE A 11 7.04 -2.97 3.04
CA ILE A 11 6.65 -1.57 3.20
C ILE A 11 7.13 -0.80 1.97
N PRO A 12 6.44 -0.99 0.83
CA PRO A 12 6.85 -0.42 -0.42
C PRO A 12 6.58 1.08 -0.49
N MET A 13 7.50 1.79 -1.11
CA MET A 13 7.42 3.21 -1.36
C MET A 13 6.37 3.54 -2.41
N THR A 14 6.22 2.72 -3.47
CA THR A 14 5.33 3.03 -4.61
C THR A 14 3.88 3.22 -4.22
N PRO A 15 3.16 2.25 -3.64
CA PRO A 15 1.76 2.43 -3.31
C PRO A 15 1.58 3.53 -2.27
N ASN A 16 2.54 3.69 -1.34
CA ASN A 16 2.53 4.78 -0.37
C ASN A 16 2.68 6.15 -1.07
N TYR A 17 3.50 6.28 -2.11
CA TYR A 17 3.59 7.50 -2.89
C TYR A 17 2.33 7.76 -3.72
N LEU A 18 1.75 6.74 -4.35
CA LEU A 18 0.48 6.89 -5.06
C LEU A 18 -0.59 7.48 -4.12
N ILE A 19 -0.74 6.90 -2.93
CA ILE A 19 -1.69 7.37 -1.90
C ILE A 19 -1.36 8.79 -1.43
N TYR A 20 -0.08 9.15 -1.33
CA TYR A 20 0.37 10.51 -1.05
C TYR A 20 -0.12 11.50 -2.11
N VAL A 21 0.06 11.18 -3.39
CA VAL A 21 -0.44 12.02 -4.49
C VAL A 21 -1.97 12.11 -4.47
N LYS A 22 -2.67 11.01 -4.14
CA LYS A 22 -4.13 11.04 -3.97
C LYS A 22 -4.56 12.06 -2.90
N GLY A 23 -3.83 12.18 -1.79
CA GLY A 23 -4.10 13.19 -0.77
C GLY A 23 -4.02 14.62 -1.32
N LEU A 24 -3.03 14.90 -2.18
CA LEU A 24 -2.89 16.20 -2.86
C LEU A 24 -4.11 16.52 -3.73
N TYR A 25 -4.58 15.54 -4.52
CA TYR A 25 -5.77 15.67 -5.36
C TYR A 25 -7.06 15.81 -4.54
N ASP A 26 -7.22 15.03 -3.45
CA ASP A 26 -8.36 15.16 -2.54
C ASP A 26 -8.43 16.59 -1.95
N ASN A 27 -7.29 17.18 -1.59
CA ASN A 27 -7.23 18.55 -1.09
C ASN A 27 -7.50 19.58 -2.19
N ALA A 28 -6.87 19.41 -3.34
CA ALA A 28 -6.99 20.34 -4.46
C ALA A 28 -8.43 20.38 -5.01
N TYR A 29 -9.11 19.25 -5.18
CA TYR A 29 -10.44 19.21 -5.82
C TYR A 29 -11.61 19.21 -4.84
N ASN A 30 -11.45 18.57 -3.67
CA ASN A 30 -12.55 18.41 -2.72
C ASN A 30 -12.46 19.36 -1.52
N GLY A 31 -11.40 20.19 -1.43
CA GLY A 31 -11.17 21.05 -0.26
C GLY A 31 -10.95 20.26 1.03
N SER A 32 -10.48 19.02 0.90
CA SER A 32 -10.19 18.15 2.03
C SER A 32 -8.96 18.66 2.82
N ARG A 33 -8.70 18.08 3.99
CA ARG A 33 -7.48 18.31 4.78
C ARG A 33 -6.75 16.99 5.05
N LYS A 34 -6.74 16.11 4.05
CA LYS A 34 -6.02 14.85 4.15
C LYS A 34 -4.53 15.09 4.08
N PHE A 35 -3.76 14.25 4.75
CA PHE A 35 -2.33 14.25 4.56
C PHE A 35 -1.98 13.79 3.12
N PRO A 36 -1.05 14.46 2.42
CA PRO A 36 -0.38 15.71 2.82
C PRO A 36 -1.27 16.95 2.63
N ASP A 37 -1.43 17.78 3.67
CA ASP A 37 -2.18 19.05 3.59
C ASP A 37 -1.32 20.14 2.92
N ILE A 38 -1.06 19.93 1.63
CA ILE A 38 -0.22 20.78 0.78
C ILE A 38 -1.02 21.08 -0.49
N CYS A 39 -1.07 22.35 -0.86
CA CYS A 39 -1.67 22.79 -2.12
C CYS A 39 -0.59 22.91 -3.18
N LEU A 40 -0.66 22.08 -4.22
CA LEU A 40 0.09 22.27 -5.46
C LEU A 40 -0.63 23.25 -6.38
N ASP A 41 0.08 23.72 -7.40
CA ASP A 41 -0.52 24.50 -8.48
C ASP A 41 -1.51 23.61 -9.24
N ARG A 42 -2.78 24.02 -9.29
CA ARG A 42 -3.85 23.25 -9.94
C ARG A 42 -3.64 23.14 -11.44
N ASP A 43 -2.96 24.10 -12.07
CA ASP A 43 -2.72 24.08 -13.51
C ASP A 43 -1.72 22.99 -13.91
N GLY A 44 -0.90 22.50 -12.95
CA GLY A 44 -0.03 21.33 -13.13
C GLY A 44 -0.70 19.99 -12.81
N LEU A 45 -1.99 19.97 -12.44
CA LEU A 45 -2.73 18.76 -12.07
C LEU A 45 -3.66 18.32 -13.22
N LEU A 46 -3.83 17.01 -13.35
CA LEU A 46 -4.85 16.44 -14.23
C LEU A 46 -6.26 16.77 -13.72
N SER A 47 -7.28 16.65 -14.58
CA SER A 47 -8.65 16.59 -14.08
C SER A 47 -8.81 15.44 -13.07
N LEU A 48 -9.77 15.56 -12.14
CA LEU A 48 -9.98 14.53 -11.11
C LEU A 48 -10.22 13.14 -11.72
N ASP A 49 -11.06 13.06 -12.77
CA ASP A 49 -11.32 11.80 -13.49
C ASP A 49 -10.06 11.27 -14.20
N GLY A 50 -9.28 12.18 -14.79
CA GLY A 50 -8.02 11.84 -15.45
C GLY A 50 -6.99 11.28 -14.47
N PHE A 51 -6.85 11.94 -13.31
CA PHE A 51 -6.01 11.45 -12.22
C PHE A 51 -6.47 10.10 -11.69
N GLN A 52 -7.76 9.94 -11.41
CA GLN A 52 -8.30 8.67 -10.91
C GLN A 52 -8.01 7.53 -11.89
N THR A 53 -8.25 7.75 -13.18
CA THR A 53 -7.95 6.74 -14.22
C THR A 53 -6.47 6.34 -14.18
N ARG A 54 -5.55 7.31 -14.18
CA ARG A 54 -4.10 7.05 -14.15
C ARG A 54 -3.64 6.38 -12.86
N PHE A 55 -4.18 6.79 -11.72
CA PHE A 55 -3.91 6.17 -10.44
C PHE A 55 -4.28 4.68 -10.48
N GLU A 56 -5.49 4.35 -10.96
CA GLU A 56 -5.99 2.99 -10.99
C GLU A 56 -5.16 2.09 -11.92
N GLU A 57 -4.79 2.60 -13.11
CA GLU A 57 -3.88 1.92 -14.04
C GLU A 57 -2.55 1.58 -13.37
N LEU A 58 -1.92 2.56 -12.70
CA LEU A 58 -0.65 2.37 -11.99
C LEU A 58 -0.79 1.42 -10.80
N TRP A 59 -1.87 1.52 -10.04
CA TRP A 59 -2.15 0.62 -8.91
C TRP A 59 -2.26 -0.83 -9.38
N HIS A 60 -3.03 -1.07 -10.44
CA HIS A 60 -3.21 -2.40 -11.01
C HIS A 60 -1.92 -2.95 -11.63
N SER A 61 -1.17 -2.11 -12.36
CA SER A 61 0.13 -2.49 -12.91
C SER A 61 1.10 -2.92 -11.79
N TYR A 62 1.23 -2.12 -10.73
CA TYR A 62 2.06 -2.45 -9.57
C TYR A 62 1.66 -3.79 -8.94
N CYS A 63 0.37 -4.00 -8.72
CA CYS A 63 -0.13 -5.20 -8.05
C CYS A 63 -0.04 -6.46 -8.92
N SER A 64 -0.11 -6.32 -10.25
CA SER A 64 -0.01 -7.45 -11.18
C SER A 64 1.40 -8.05 -11.28
N GLU A 65 2.42 -7.29 -10.90
CA GLU A 65 3.81 -7.58 -11.21
C GLU A 65 4.59 -8.34 -10.11
N HIS A 66 3.92 -8.85 -9.08
CA HIS A 66 4.56 -9.36 -7.85
C HIS A 66 5.47 -8.31 -7.21
N PRO A 67 4.96 -7.49 -6.27
CA PRO A 67 5.77 -6.45 -5.62
C PRO A 67 7.04 -7.03 -4.97
N THR A 68 8.20 -6.62 -5.48
CA THR A 68 9.51 -6.85 -4.86
C THR A 68 10.16 -5.50 -4.57
N TYR A 69 11.11 -5.47 -3.62
CA TYR A 69 11.89 -4.26 -3.32
C TYR A 69 12.56 -3.67 -4.57
N GLU A 70 13.06 -4.51 -5.48
CA GLU A 70 13.75 -4.06 -6.70
C GLU A 70 12.79 -3.40 -7.69
N ARG A 71 11.57 -3.95 -7.83
CA ARG A 71 10.55 -3.39 -8.72
C ARG A 71 9.93 -2.11 -8.16
N ASP A 72 9.88 -1.98 -6.84
CA ASP A 72 9.34 -0.81 -6.17
C ASP A 72 10.11 0.49 -6.56
N TYR A 73 11.42 0.42 -6.75
CA TYR A 73 12.20 1.58 -7.21
C TYR A 73 12.05 1.87 -8.71
N GLN A 74 11.73 0.87 -9.53
CA GLN A 74 11.60 1.04 -10.98
C GLN A 74 10.30 1.79 -11.36
N PHE A 75 9.32 1.80 -10.46
CA PHE A 75 8.02 2.42 -10.68
C PHE A 75 8.07 3.96 -10.74
N GLU A 76 9.13 4.58 -10.22
CA GLU A 76 9.30 6.04 -10.17
C GLU A 76 9.14 6.71 -11.54
N SER A 77 9.63 6.06 -12.59
CA SER A 77 9.54 6.52 -13.97
C SER A 77 8.09 6.73 -14.47
N HIS A 78 7.09 6.16 -13.81
CA HIS A 78 5.68 6.24 -14.19
C HIS A 78 4.92 7.35 -13.44
N TYR A 79 5.52 7.99 -12.43
CA TYR A 79 4.84 8.98 -11.59
C TYR A 79 4.46 10.27 -12.32
N ASN A 80 5.18 10.60 -13.39
CA ASN A 80 4.84 11.73 -14.25
C ASN A 80 3.43 11.61 -14.86
N GLN A 81 2.91 10.39 -15.02
CA GLN A 81 1.57 10.15 -15.57
C GLN A 81 0.45 10.62 -14.64
N LEU A 82 0.75 10.96 -13.39
CA LEU A 82 -0.21 11.49 -12.42
C LEU A 82 -0.36 13.02 -12.49
N PHE A 83 0.32 13.68 -13.42
CA PHE A 83 0.36 15.14 -13.59
C PHE A 83 0.17 15.51 -15.05
N THR A 84 -0.02 16.79 -15.35
CA THR A 84 -0.02 17.26 -16.74
C THR A 84 1.34 17.02 -17.41
N PRO A 85 1.38 16.81 -18.74
CA PRO A 85 2.64 16.50 -19.44
C PRO A 85 3.55 17.73 -19.66
N ASP A 86 3.12 18.92 -19.25
CA ASP A 86 3.82 20.18 -19.44
C ASP A 86 4.80 20.50 -18.31
N GLU A 87 5.48 21.64 -18.41
CA GLU A 87 6.49 22.08 -17.43
C GLU A 87 5.90 22.25 -16.02
N LEU A 88 4.64 22.69 -15.92
CA LEU A 88 3.95 22.85 -14.65
C LEU A 88 3.67 21.50 -13.98
N GLY A 89 3.22 20.51 -14.76
CA GLY A 89 3.01 19.16 -14.24
C GLY A 89 4.30 18.47 -13.81
N GLN A 90 5.38 18.67 -14.56
CA GLN A 90 6.73 18.21 -14.16
C GLN A 90 7.17 18.85 -12.84
N ALA A 91 7.03 20.17 -12.70
CA ALA A 91 7.37 20.87 -11.47
C ALA A 91 6.52 20.38 -10.26
N CYS A 92 5.23 20.11 -10.47
CA CYS A 92 4.35 19.55 -9.45
C CYS A 92 4.77 18.12 -9.05
N GLN A 93 5.12 17.28 -10.02
CA GLN A 93 5.62 15.93 -9.77
C GLN A 93 6.91 15.97 -8.95
N GLU A 94 7.90 16.77 -9.36
CA GLU A 94 9.17 16.89 -8.66
C GLU A 94 8.99 17.41 -7.22
N ALA A 95 8.15 18.44 -7.05
CA ALA A 95 7.85 19.00 -5.74
C ALA A 95 7.18 17.96 -4.82
N SER A 96 6.14 17.27 -5.31
CA SER A 96 5.45 16.23 -4.54
C SER A 96 6.36 15.07 -4.18
N TRP A 97 7.23 14.64 -5.09
CA TRP A 97 8.20 13.57 -4.85
C TRP A 97 9.22 13.95 -3.78
N ARG A 98 9.80 15.16 -3.87
CA ARG A 98 10.73 15.66 -2.86
C ARG A 98 10.11 15.77 -1.47
N LEU A 99 8.87 16.26 -1.40
CA LEU A 99 8.13 16.38 -0.14
C LEU A 99 7.82 15.00 0.44
N PHE A 100 7.36 14.07 -0.40
CA PHE A 100 7.15 12.68 -0.01
C PHE A 100 8.42 12.04 0.52
N LEU A 101 9.55 12.12 -0.20
CA LEU A 101 10.83 11.54 0.25
C LEU A 101 11.31 12.14 1.58
N SER A 102 11.13 13.46 1.74
CA SER A 102 11.48 14.16 2.98
C SER A 102 10.69 13.62 4.17
N TRP A 103 9.39 13.37 4.00
CA TRP A 103 8.55 12.74 5.01
C TRP A 103 8.86 11.25 5.18
N TRP A 104 8.99 10.50 4.09
CA TRP A 104 9.12 9.05 4.08
C TRP A 104 10.37 8.59 4.84
N TRP A 105 11.50 9.28 4.60
CA TRP A 105 12.81 8.96 5.19
C TRP A 105 13.11 9.74 6.48
N GLN A 106 12.14 10.46 7.05
CA GLN A 106 12.34 11.28 8.23
C GLN A 106 12.54 10.45 9.51
N GLY A 107 13.75 9.93 9.74
CA GLY A 107 14.16 9.32 11.02
C GLY A 107 13.08 8.47 11.69
N GLN A 108 12.77 8.77 12.96
CA GLN A 108 11.81 8.00 13.76
C GLN A 108 10.33 8.37 13.53
N ILE A 109 10.04 9.44 12.79
CA ILE A 109 8.68 10.00 12.63
C ILE A 109 8.17 9.98 11.19
N GLY A 110 9.00 9.51 10.26
CA GLY A 110 8.69 9.40 8.85
C GLY A 110 7.76 8.24 8.54
N GLY A 111 7.15 8.29 7.36
CA GLY A 111 6.17 7.29 6.92
C GLY A 111 6.68 5.86 7.04
N LYS A 112 7.91 5.59 6.57
CA LYS A 112 8.52 4.26 6.63
C LYS A 112 8.69 3.76 8.07
N ALA A 113 9.32 4.55 8.93
CA ALA A 113 9.58 4.16 10.32
C ALA A 113 8.30 3.95 11.12
N MET A 114 7.27 4.76 10.85
CA MET A 114 5.95 4.60 11.46
C MET A 114 5.28 3.30 11.02
N LEU A 115 5.28 3.00 9.70
CA LEU A 115 4.74 1.75 9.17
C LEU A 115 5.50 0.53 9.71
N GLU A 116 6.84 0.59 9.77
CA GLU A 116 7.69 -0.46 10.35
C GLU A 116 7.30 -0.73 11.80
N ARG A 117 7.28 0.33 12.62
CA ARG A 117 6.96 0.20 14.04
C ARG A 117 5.58 -0.39 14.28
N VAL A 118 4.58 0.04 13.53
CA VAL A 118 3.22 -0.51 13.66
C VAL A 118 3.21 -1.97 13.20
N SER A 119 3.82 -2.27 12.05
CA SER A 119 3.84 -3.62 11.49
C SER A 119 4.54 -4.63 12.40
N ASP A 120 5.67 -4.24 13.00
CA ASP A 120 6.44 -5.08 13.93
C ASP A 120 5.67 -5.47 15.19
N LEU A 121 4.77 -4.59 15.68
CA LEU A 121 3.96 -4.88 16.87
C LEU A 121 2.93 -5.99 16.64
N TYR A 122 2.47 -6.19 15.40
CA TYR A 122 1.36 -7.09 15.09
C TYR A 122 1.79 -8.36 14.34
N ILE A 123 3.00 -8.38 13.77
CA ILE A 123 3.43 -9.49 12.91
C ILE A 123 3.43 -10.84 13.63
N GLU A 124 3.89 -10.85 14.89
CA GLU A 124 3.94 -12.08 15.69
C GLU A 124 2.52 -12.58 16.03
N GLU A 125 1.60 -11.66 16.35
CA GLU A 125 0.21 -12.02 16.65
C GLU A 125 -0.51 -12.56 15.41
N ILE A 126 -0.34 -11.91 14.26
CA ILE A 126 -0.91 -12.37 12.99
C ILE A 126 -0.32 -13.73 12.62
N TRP A 127 0.99 -13.91 12.78
CA TRP A 127 1.67 -15.18 12.53
C TRP A 127 1.09 -16.31 13.39
N ARG A 128 0.94 -16.09 14.70
CA ARG A 128 0.37 -17.09 15.64
C ARG A 128 -1.08 -17.43 15.28
N GLY A 129 -1.87 -16.42 14.89
CA GLY A 129 -3.26 -16.60 14.44
C GLY A 129 -3.35 -17.48 13.19
N LEU A 130 -2.51 -17.20 12.19
CA LEU A 130 -2.41 -17.99 10.97
C LEU A 130 -1.93 -19.41 11.26
N ASP A 131 -0.88 -19.58 12.07
CA ASP A 131 -0.33 -20.90 12.41
C ASP A 131 -1.39 -21.81 13.07
N LYS A 132 -2.16 -21.27 14.03
CA LYS A 132 -3.26 -22.00 14.68
C LYS A 132 -4.30 -22.48 13.69
N GLN A 133 -4.70 -21.62 12.75
CA GLN A 133 -5.76 -21.91 11.78
C GLN A 133 -5.28 -22.84 10.67
N LEU A 134 -4.07 -22.63 10.14
CA LEU A 134 -3.47 -23.45 9.08
C LEU A 134 -3.05 -24.84 9.60
N SER A 135 -2.67 -24.95 10.87
CA SER A 135 -2.38 -26.23 11.53
C SER A 135 -3.56 -27.21 11.52
N SER A 136 -4.79 -26.70 11.39
CA SER A 136 -6.02 -27.50 11.31
C SER A 136 -6.35 -28.02 9.90
N LEU A 137 -5.67 -27.52 8.86
CA LEU A 137 -5.93 -27.90 7.48
C LEU A 137 -5.13 -29.15 7.04
N PRO A 138 -5.64 -29.95 6.08
CA PRO A 138 -4.92 -31.09 5.53
C PRO A 138 -3.55 -30.67 4.96
N LYS A 139 -2.50 -31.45 5.25
CA LYS A 139 -1.09 -31.18 4.84
C LYS A 139 -0.85 -31.41 3.34
N VAL A 140 -1.54 -30.67 2.47
CA VAL A 140 -1.51 -30.90 1.01
C VAL A 140 -0.87 -29.73 0.25
N ARG A 141 -0.54 -28.62 0.91
CA ARG A 141 0.03 -27.44 0.24
C ARG A 141 1.54 -27.33 0.45
N ASP A 142 2.24 -26.98 -0.63
CA ASP A 142 3.63 -26.52 -0.62
C ASP A 142 3.79 -25.26 0.22
N SER A 143 5.04 -24.88 0.52
CA SER A 143 5.31 -23.71 1.35
C SER A 143 4.75 -22.43 0.72
N VAL A 144 3.75 -21.81 1.33
CA VAL A 144 3.18 -20.56 0.82
C VAL A 144 3.82 -19.37 1.53
N ARG A 145 4.42 -18.46 0.77
CA ARG A 145 4.89 -17.16 1.27
C ARG A 145 3.73 -16.17 1.22
N TYR A 146 3.45 -15.54 2.35
CA TYR A 146 2.46 -14.48 2.53
C TYR A 146 3.18 -13.19 2.85
N GLU A 147 2.75 -12.12 2.19
CA GLU A 147 3.32 -10.79 2.41
C GLU A 147 2.24 -9.82 2.84
N ILE A 148 2.44 -9.22 4.01
CA ILE A 148 1.63 -8.10 4.48
C ILE A 148 2.27 -6.84 3.94
N ILE A 149 1.59 -6.20 3.00
CA ILE A 149 2.01 -4.93 2.42
C ILE A 149 1.44 -3.80 3.26
N MET A 150 2.31 -3.02 3.88
CA MET A 150 1.90 -1.91 4.71
C MET A 150 1.76 -0.64 3.88
N ILE A 151 0.59 -0.03 3.95
CA ILE A 151 0.31 1.29 3.38
C ILE A 151 -0.23 2.22 4.47
N TYR A 152 0.01 3.52 4.35
CA TYR A 152 -0.36 4.45 5.42
C TYR A 152 -1.84 4.84 5.43
N ASP A 153 -2.50 4.84 4.26
CA ASP A 153 -3.94 5.12 4.11
C ASP A 153 -4.53 4.23 3.02
N ARG A 154 -5.86 4.18 2.88
CA ARG A 154 -6.54 3.40 1.86
C ARG A 154 -6.48 4.14 0.50
N PRO A 155 -6.27 3.42 -0.63
CA PRO A 155 -6.52 3.98 -1.96
C PRO A 155 -8.02 4.18 -2.18
N PHE A 156 -8.51 4.20 -3.42
CA PHE A 156 -9.96 4.26 -3.65
C PHE A 156 -10.69 3.03 -3.10
N SER A 157 -11.91 3.24 -2.60
CA SER A 157 -12.66 2.19 -1.87
C SER A 157 -12.95 0.95 -2.71
N HIS A 158 -13.10 1.11 -4.03
CA HIS A 158 -13.37 0.05 -4.99
C HIS A 158 -12.11 -0.73 -5.39
N LEU A 159 -10.91 -0.24 -5.08
CA LEU A 159 -9.69 -0.93 -5.46
C LEU A 159 -9.44 -2.17 -4.59
N PRO A 160 -8.91 -3.25 -5.18
CA PRO A 160 -8.61 -4.45 -4.42
C PRO A 160 -7.49 -4.17 -3.42
N MET A 161 -7.62 -4.74 -2.23
CA MET A 161 -6.59 -4.73 -1.17
C MET A 161 -5.87 -6.07 -1.05
N ASN A 162 -6.21 -7.03 -1.91
CA ASN A 162 -5.66 -8.38 -1.91
C ASN A 162 -5.34 -8.79 -3.35
N PHE A 163 -4.11 -9.25 -3.59
CA PHE A 163 -3.65 -9.70 -4.89
C PHE A 163 -2.80 -10.95 -4.71
N GLY A 164 -3.34 -12.12 -5.07
CA GLY A 164 -2.64 -13.40 -4.87
C GLY A 164 -2.19 -13.59 -3.42
N THR A 165 -0.88 -13.57 -3.18
CA THR A 165 -0.24 -13.74 -1.87
C THR A 165 0.02 -12.43 -1.10
N PHE A 166 -0.30 -11.28 -1.71
CA PHE A 166 -0.07 -9.96 -1.15
C PHE A 166 -1.34 -9.40 -0.52
N HIS A 167 -1.21 -8.92 0.72
CA HIS A 167 -2.31 -8.39 1.51
C HIS A 167 -1.98 -6.98 1.98
N PHE A 168 -2.64 -5.99 1.40
CA PHE A 168 -2.47 -4.60 1.80
C PHE A 168 -3.18 -4.34 3.14
N GLN A 169 -2.49 -3.67 4.07
CA GLN A 169 -3.02 -3.27 5.36
C GLN A 169 -2.71 -1.81 5.63
N THR A 170 -3.71 -1.07 6.10
CA THR A 170 -3.59 0.35 6.45
C THR A 170 -3.18 0.54 7.91
N LEU A 171 -2.60 1.70 8.25
CA LEU A 171 -2.35 2.08 9.64
C LEU A 171 -3.62 2.02 10.49
N ASP A 172 -4.72 2.57 9.97
CA ASP A 172 -6.01 2.58 10.68
C ASP A 172 -6.60 1.19 10.91
N ALA A 173 -6.23 0.19 10.12
CA ALA A 173 -6.63 -1.19 10.38
C ALA A 173 -5.87 -1.81 11.56
N LEU A 174 -4.68 -1.29 11.88
CA LEU A 174 -3.77 -1.83 12.89
C LEU A 174 -3.69 -1.00 14.17
N MET A 175 -4.06 0.28 14.15
CA MET A 175 -4.05 1.17 15.32
C MET A 175 -5.15 0.90 16.37
N PRO A 176 -6.36 0.41 16.03
CA PRO A 176 -7.32 -0.05 17.02
C PRO A 176 -6.88 -1.39 17.60
N VAL A 177 -6.86 -1.51 18.93
CA VAL A 177 -6.49 -2.70 19.71
C VAL A 177 -7.34 -3.97 19.41
N PHE A 178 -8.19 -4.03 18.39
CA PHE A 178 -9.25 -5.04 18.28
C PHE A 178 -9.66 -5.52 16.88
N LYS A 179 -8.76 -5.60 15.88
CA LYS A 179 -9.11 -6.18 14.55
C LYS A 179 -8.20 -7.29 14.03
N LYS A 180 -7.34 -7.85 14.87
CA LYS A 180 -6.43 -8.95 14.48
C LYS A 180 -7.14 -10.18 13.91
N ASP A 181 -8.28 -10.55 14.51
CA ASP A 181 -9.06 -11.70 14.05
C ASP A 181 -9.71 -11.43 12.68
N GLU A 182 -10.04 -10.17 12.37
CA GLU A 182 -10.55 -9.76 11.06
C GLU A 182 -9.45 -9.82 9.98
N ILE A 183 -8.22 -9.42 10.32
CA ILE A 183 -7.06 -9.51 9.43
C ILE A 183 -6.75 -10.98 9.13
N VAL A 184 -6.68 -11.82 10.16
CA VAL A 184 -6.48 -13.27 10.01
C VAL A 184 -7.60 -13.89 9.18
N ALA A 185 -8.87 -13.55 9.44
CA ALA A 185 -10.01 -14.04 8.66
C ALA A 185 -9.98 -13.61 7.19
N THR A 186 -9.52 -12.38 6.91
CA THR A 186 -9.37 -11.87 5.54
C THR A 186 -8.30 -12.65 4.78
N ILE A 187 -7.13 -12.83 5.41
CA ILE A 187 -6.03 -13.62 4.83
C ILE A 187 -6.51 -15.06 4.56
N LEU A 188 -7.20 -15.69 5.52
CA LEU A 188 -7.72 -17.06 5.37
C LEU A 188 -8.79 -17.20 4.28
N THR A 189 -9.69 -16.23 4.15
CA THR A 189 -10.71 -16.22 3.09
C THR A 189 -10.02 -16.25 1.72
N ASN A 190 -8.99 -15.43 1.56
CA ASN A 190 -8.23 -15.35 0.31
C ASN A 190 -7.42 -16.63 0.03
N ILE A 191 -6.81 -17.23 1.05
CA ILE A 191 -6.12 -18.53 0.95
C ILE A 191 -7.07 -19.63 0.46
N ARG A 192 -8.33 -19.57 0.87
CA ARG A 192 -9.37 -20.54 0.51
C ARG A 192 -9.97 -20.27 -0.87
N SER A 193 -10.06 -19.01 -1.29
CA SER A 193 -10.56 -18.66 -2.64
C SER A 193 -9.50 -18.84 -3.74
N SER A 194 -8.22 -18.83 -3.38
CA SER A 194 -7.12 -19.26 -4.24
C SER A 194 -7.04 -20.78 -4.27
N GLU A 195 -8.05 -21.45 -4.84
CA GLU A 195 -7.92 -22.83 -5.29
C GLU A 195 -7.39 -22.86 -6.73
N PRO A 196 -6.54 -23.85 -7.09
CA PRO A 196 -6.15 -24.10 -8.47
C PRO A 196 -7.32 -24.59 -9.34
#